data_AF-A0A9Q1DJU5-F1
#
_entry.id   AF-A0A9Q1DJU5-F1
#
_cell.length_a   1.000
_cell.length_b   1.000
_cell.length_c   1.000
_cell.angle_alpha   90.00
_cell.angle_beta   90.00
_cell.angle_gamma   90.00
#
_symmetry.space_group_name_H-M   'P 1'
#
loop_
_entity.id
_entity.type
_entity.pdbx_description
1 polymer ?
#
loop_
_entity_poly.entity_id
_entity_poly.type
_entity_poly.pdbx_seq_one_letter_code
_entity_poly.pdbx_strand_id
1 'polypeptide(L)'
;MSHKKTMAEKKVIKDTSEPQQTHGTAPCGGRKRHNEASEESISKRLRKKMDGQTVVKTGGDPQTNGKCHEYALSYAAVLSRAIPAVPGPRLYRTTSPFDRRVTCLEWHPTHPSTLAIASKGGNIVLTYYETLNNTTIIQGIWNHRLHKAKVTHAEFNPCCDWLLATASVDHTVKLWDLRSIKDKTSFLHEMPHEKAVNSAYFSPVDGSKLLTTDQYDEIRVYCSSDWSKPQKVISHPHRQFQHLTPIKATWHPMYDLIVAGRYPDQRVCPGESRTIDIFDGKTGALKYQLHDPNAPGIISLNKFSPMGDVLGSGMGFSILIWSREDEKIVDKEQDRLMREMGEEIGSGTSGVRPQHQTHHCPLEAGDFQN
;
A
#
# COMPACT_ATOMS: atom_id res chain seq x y z
N MET A 1 -28.29 56.71 -28.34
CA MET A 1 -27.20 57.35 -29.09
C MET A 1 -25.91 57.07 -28.32
N SER A 2 -25.23 55.94 -28.53
CA SER A 2 -24.21 55.64 -29.56
C SER A 2 -22.92 56.47 -29.44
N HIS A 3 -21.83 55.83 -28.96
CA HIS A 3 -20.42 55.81 -29.44
C HIS A 3 -19.52 55.34 -28.27
N LYS A 4 -19.04 54.09 -28.16
CA LYS A 4 -17.97 53.32 -28.86
C LYS A 4 -16.56 53.94 -28.85
N LYS A 5 -15.62 53.14 -28.28
CA LYS A 5 -14.20 52.88 -28.69
C LYS A 5 -13.18 54.02 -28.43
N THR A 6 -11.88 53.83 -28.16
CA THR A 6 -10.92 52.70 -28.14
C THR A 6 -9.60 53.12 -27.45
N MET A 7 -8.75 52.12 -27.14
CA MET A 7 -7.35 52.09 -26.67
C MET A 7 -6.35 53.16 -27.15
N ALA A 8 -5.29 53.36 -26.35
CA ALA A 8 -3.95 53.75 -26.82
C ALA A 8 -2.84 53.11 -25.95
N GLU A 9 -1.93 52.39 -26.61
CA GLU A 9 -0.63 51.92 -26.11
C GLU A 9 0.37 53.08 -26.02
N LYS A 10 1.35 53.01 -25.10
CA LYS A 10 2.59 53.81 -25.17
C LYS A 10 3.81 52.93 -24.91
N LYS A 11 4.68 52.92 -25.93
CA LYS A 11 6.03 52.40 -25.97
C LYS A 11 6.98 53.60 -25.86
N VAL A 12 7.96 53.58 -24.96
CA VAL A 12 9.10 54.51 -24.99
C VAL A 12 10.40 53.74 -24.73
N ILE A 13 11.42 54.17 -25.45
CA ILE A 13 12.70 53.54 -25.79
C ILE A 13 13.81 54.53 -25.37
N LYS A 14 15.00 54.00 -24.99
CA LYS A 14 16.37 54.61 -25.01
C LYS A 14 16.70 55.68 -23.95
N ASP A 15 17.94 55.91 -23.50
CA ASP A 15 19.27 55.45 -23.95
C ASP A 15 20.36 55.59 -22.84
N THR A 16 21.40 54.77 -22.99
CA THR A 16 22.84 54.81 -22.62
C THR A 16 23.49 55.97 -21.84
N SER A 17 24.46 55.60 -20.96
CA SER A 17 25.88 56.07 -21.01
C SER A 17 26.80 55.36 -19.98
N GLU A 18 27.86 54.67 -20.44
CA GLU A 18 29.09 54.35 -19.67
C GLU A 18 30.10 55.52 -19.77
N PRO A 19 31.18 55.57 -18.96
CA PRO A 19 32.49 55.04 -19.44
C PRO A 19 33.54 54.56 -18.38
N GLN A 20 34.45 53.65 -18.84
CA GLN A 20 35.91 53.51 -18.55
C GLN A 20 36.38 52.99 -17.15
N GLN A 21 37.48 52.22 -16.94
CA GLN A 21 38.66 51.81 -17.73
C GLN A 21 39.47 50.66 -17.02
N THR A 22 39.85 49.62 -17.79
CA THR A 22 41.17 48.92 -17.97
C THR A 22 42.06 48.28 -16.87
N HIS A 23 42.72 47.19 -17.33
CA HIS A 23 43.88 46.38 -16.84
C HIS A 23 43.53 45.13 -15.99
N GLY A 24 43.89 43.87 -16.29
CA GLY A 24 44.75 43.26 -17.30
C GLY A 24 45.67 42.21 -16.65
N THR A 25 45.42 40.90 -16.84
CA THR A 25 46.39 39.76 -16.97
C THR A 25 45.69 38.39 -16.79
N ALA A 26 46.04 37.45 -17.67
CA ALA A 26 45.71 36.00 -17.67
C ALA A 26 47.06 35.21 -17.74
N PRO A 27 47.16 33.86 -17.82
CA PRO A 27 46.17 32.77 -17.74
C PRO A 27 46.63 31.50 -16.93
N CYS A 28 45.79 30.45 -16.99
CA CYS A 28 46.08 29.00 -16.87
C CYS A 28 46.25 28.30 -15.49
N GLY A 29 45.48 27.21 -15.31
CA GLY A 29 45.80 26.13 -14.38
C GLY A 29 44.58 25.44 -13.76
N GLY A 30 44.11 24.34 -14.37
CA GLY A 30 42.97 23.57 -13.88
C GLY A 30 43.22 22.85 -12.54
N ARG A 31 42.14 22.58 -11.81
CA ARG A 31 42.07 21.47 -10.85
C ARG A 31 40.62 21.04 -10.65
N LYS A 32 40.33 19.84 -11.15
CA LYS A 32 39.25 18.97 -10.70
C LYS A 32 39.29 18.88 -9.17
N ARG A 33 38.14 19.01 -8.50
CA ARG A 33 37.94 18.42 -7.17
C ARG A 33 36.63 17.65 -7.17
N HIS A 34 36.80 16.35 -6.98
CA HIS A 34 35.81 15.37 -6.58
C HIS A 34 35.02 15.87 -5.36
N ASN A 35 33.72 15.60 -5.35
CA ASN A 35 32.97 15.29 -4.14
C ASN A 35 32.15 14.01 -4.41
N GLU A 36 32.88 12.92 -4.62
CA GLU A 36 32.43 11.55 -4.39
C GLU A 36 32.96 11.12 -3.02
N ALA A 37 32.12 11.26 -1.99
CA ALA A 37 32.15 10.60 -0.68
C ALA A 37 30.97 11.19 0.12
N SER A 38 30.01 10.45 0.69
CA SER A 38 29.94 9.04 1.02
C SER A 38 28.48 8.64 1.34
N GLU A 39 27.75 8.08 0.37
CA GLU A 39 26.54 7.27 0.68
C GLU A 39 26.90 5.92 1.34
N GLU A 40 28.21 5.63 1.45
CA GLU A 40 28.76 4.45 2.12
C GLU A 40 28.70 4.51 3.68
N SER A 41 28.17 5.58 4.28
CA SER A 41 28.18 5.79 5.74
C SER A 41 26.91 5.34 6.48
N ILE A 42 25.77 5.22 5.77
CA ILE A 42 24.48 4.86 6.42
C ILE A 42 24.30 3.33 6.47
N SER A 43 24.67 2.63 5.40
CA SER A 43 24.65 1.16 5.33
C SER A 43 25.68 0.51 6.27
N LYS A 44 26.87 1.11 6.45
CA LYS A 44 27.87 0.67 7.45
C LYS A 44 27.43 0.95 8.89
N ARG A 45 26.69 2.04 9.16
CA ARG A 45 26.10 2.33 10.48
C ARG A 45 24.98 1.37 10.86
N LEU A 46 24.20 0.88 9.89
CA LEU A 46 23.18 -0.14 10.13
C LEU A 46 23.78 -1.53 10.37
N ARG A 47 24.86 -1.88 9.67
CA ARG A 47 25.59 -3.15 9.91
C ARG A 47 26.27 -3.18 11.29
N LYS A 48 26.89 -2.08 11.73
CA LYS A 48 27.45 -1.99 13.10
C LYS A 48 26.42 -2.04 14.23
N LYS A 49 25.13 -1.86 13.95
CA LYS A 49 24.03 -1.98 14.93
C LYS A 49 23.49 -3.41 15.06
N MET A 50 23.75 -4.30 14.09
CA MET A 50 23.40 -5.72 14.20
C MET A 50 24.43 -6.53 14.99
N ASP A 51 25.69 -6.07 15.08
CA ASP A 51 26.77 -6.77 15.80
C ASP A 51 26.91 -6.34 17.27
N GLY A 52 26.04 -5.46 17.77
CA GLY A 52 26.13 -4.87 19.10
C GLY A 52 24.81 -4.90 19.87
N GLN A 53 24.16 -6.06 19.99
CA GLN A 53 23.14 -6.25 21.01
C GLN A 53 23.80 -6.60 22.34
N THR A 54 23.97 -5.59 23.20
CA THR A 54 24.07 -5.78 24.64
C THR A 54 22.76 -6.41 25.12
N VAL A 55 22.89 -7.63 25.64
CA VAL A 55 21.84 -8.38 26.33
C VAL A 55 21.36 -7.56 27.52
N VAL A 56 20.16 -6.98 27.40
CA VAL A 56 19.41 -6.51 28.57
C VAL A 56 18.77 -7.74 29.19
N LYS A 57 19.33 -8.21 30.31
CA LYS A 57 18.71 -9.25 31.14
C LYS A 57 17.47 -8.66 31.82
N THR A 58 16.29 -8.92 31.28
CA THR A 58 15.04 -8.86 32.05
C THR A 58 14.85 -10.22 32.70
N GLY A 59 14.93 -10.26 34.04
CA GLY A 59 14.64 -11.45 34.83
C GLY A 59 13.18 -11.83 34.66
N GLY A 60 12.94 -12.99 34.05
CA GLY A 60 11.67 -13.68 33.97
C GLY A 60 11.95 -15.18 34.01
N ASP A 61 11.15 -15.90 34.79
CA ASP A 61 11.36 -17.28 35.20
C ASP A 61 11.52 -18.26 34.00
N PRO A 62 12.46 -19.24 34.02
CA PRO A 62 12.81 -20.02 32.82
C PRO A 62 11.84 -21.15 32.42
N GLN A 63 10.72 -21.37 33.11
CA GLN A 63 9.98 -22.64 32.98
C GLN A 63 8.81 -22.67 31.98
N THR A 64 8.34 -21.53 31.44
CA THR A 64 7.15 -21.52 30.54
C THR A 64 7.47 -21.27 29.05
N ASN A 65 8.66 -20.78 28.71
CA ASN A 65 9.07 -20.55 27.31
C ASN A 65 9.60 -21.78 26.56
N GLY A 66 9.75 -22.93 27.24
CA GLY A 66 10.32 -24.15 26.66
C GLY A 66 9.39 -24.91 25.71
N LYS A 67 8.08 -24.91 25.97
CA LYS A 67 7.14 -25.78 25.23
C LYS A 67 6.73 -25.21 23.87
N CYS A 68 6.46 -23.89 23.76
CA CYS A 68 6.07 -23.28 22.48
C CYS A 68 7.21 -23.28 21.43
N HIS A 69 8.46 -23.21 21.87
CA HIS A 69 9.62 -23.33 20.97
C HIS A 69 9.82 -24.76 20.47
N GLU A 70 9.60 -25.79 21.31
CA GLU A 70 9.74 -27.20 20.89
C GLU A 70 8.66 -27.64 19.89
N TYR A 71 7.40 -27.19 20.02
CA TYR A 71 6.34 -27.53 19.07
C TYR A 71 6.51 -26.84 17.70
N ALA A 72 6.98 -25.59 17.66
CA ALA A 72 7.27 -24.89 16.41
C ALA A 72 8.47 -25.50 15.66
N LEU A 73 9.48 -25.95 16.40
CA LEU A 73 10.65 -26.63 15.83
C LEU A 73 10.29 -28.03 15.31
N SER A 74 9.38 -28.76 15.96
CA SER A 74 8.98 -30.09 15.50
C SER A 74 8.12 -30.03 14.22
N TYR A 75 7.22 -29.06 14.10
CA TYR A 75 6.40 -28.87 12.89
C TYR A 75 7.23 -28.36 11.71
N ALA A 76 8.19 -27.46 11.95
CA ALA A 76 9.17 -27.02 10.93
C ALA A 76 10.13 -28.15 10.52
N ALA A 77 10.52 -29.04 11.45
CA ALA A 77 11.34 -30.22 11.17
C ALA A 77 10.58 -31.28 10.35
N VAL A 78 9.26 -31.42 10.55
CA VAL A 78 8.40 -32.32 9.77
C VAL A 78 8.15 -31.75 8.37
N LEU A 79 7.86 -30.45 8.24
CA LEU A 79 7.69 -29.78 6.95
C LEU A 79 8.99 -29.75 6.12
N SER A 80 10.15 -29.56 6.75
CA SER A 80 11.45 -29.59 6.06
C SER A 80 11.91 -30.99 5.65
N ARG A 81 11.34 -32.06 6.23
CA ARG A 81 11.58 -33.46 5.82
C ARG A 81 10.62 -33.94 4.74
N ALA A 82 9.41 -33.39 4.68
CA ALA A 82 8.37 -33.80 3.71
C ALA A 82 8.39 -33.00 2.40
N ILE A 83 9.01 -31.82 2.39
CA ILE A 83 9.12 -30.95 1.22
C ILE A 83 10.62 -30.79 0.94
N PRO A 84 11.17 -31.27 -0.21
CA PRO A 84 12.54 -30.96 -0.56
C PRO A 84 12.70 -29.45 -0.48
N ALA A 85 13.67 -28.98 0.31
CA ALA A 85 13.88 -27.56 0.59
C ALA A 85 13.92 -26.79 -0.72
N VAL A 86 12.79 -26.20 -1.12
CA VAL A 86 12.69 -25.40 -2.33
C VAL A 86 13.64 -24.24 -2.07
N PRO A 87 14.71 -24.08 -2.87
CA PRO A 87 15.63 -22.97 -2.67
C PRO A 87 14.81 -21.68 -2.64
N GLY A 88 14.93 -20.91 -1.56
CA GLY A 88 14.21 -19.63 -1.43
C GLY A 88 14.50 -18.71 -2.62
N PRO A 89 13.61 -17.75 -2.91
CA PRO A 89 13.79 -16.86 -4.05
C PRO A 89 15.14 -16.13 -3.95
N ARG A 90 15.96 -16.27 -4.98
CA ARG A 90 17.25 -15.57 -5.10
C ARG A 90 17.15 -14.48 -6.15
N LEU A 91 17.88 -13.39 -5.95
CA LEU A 91 18.04 -12.38 -7.00
C LEU A 91 18.71 -13.03 -8.21
N TYR A 92 17.93 -13.23 -9.27
CA TYR A 92 18.41 -13.93 -10.46
C TYR A 92 18.98 -12.95 -11.50
N ARG A 93 18.30 -11.82 -11.74
CA ARG A 93 18.71 -10.82 -12.73
C ARG A 93 18.23 -9.43 -12.32
N THR A 94 19.01 -8.41 -12.68
CA THR A 94 18.63 -7.00 -12.59
C THR A 94 18.53 -6.39 -13.99
N THR A 95 17.56 -5.51 -14.19
CA THR A 95 17.41 -4.69 -15.40
C THR A 95 16.86 -3.32 -15.01
N SER A 96 17.27 -2.28 -15.74
CA SER A 96 16.83 -0.91 -15.53
C SER A 96 16.30 -0.35 -16.86
N PRO A 97 15.04 -0.66 -17.24
CA PRO A 97 14.50 -0.27 -18.54
C PRO A 97 14.23 1.24 -18.68
N PHE A 98 14.46 2.03 -17.61
CA PHE A 98 14.11 3.44 -17.52
C PHE A 98 15.18 4.28 -16.82
N ASP A 99 15.33 5.54 -17.23
CA ASP A 99 16.13 6.59 -16.54
C ASP A 99 15.42 7.19 -15.31
N ARG A 100 14.24 6.68 -14.98
CA ARG A 100 13.38 7.11 -13.87
C ARG A 100 12.84 5.87 -13.16
N ARG A 101 12.60 5.98 -11.86
CA ARG A 101 12.14 4.84 -11.04
C ARG A 101 10.91 4.13 -11.63
N VAL A 102 10.89 2.82 -11.47
CA VAL A 102 9.71 1.96 -11.69
C VAL A 102 8.63 2.34 -10.67
N THR A 103 7.39 2.36 -11.12
CA THR A 103 6.23 2.76 -10.30
C THR A 103 5.15 1.70 -10.22
N CYS A 104 5.11 0.76 -11.17
CA CYS A 104 4.16 -0.33 -11.23
C CYS A 104 4.79 -1.50 -12.00
N LEU A 105 4.43 -2.72 -11.59
CA LEU A 105 4.76 -4.00 -12.21
C LEU A 105 3.46 -4.80 -12.27
N GLU A 106 3.14 -5.37 -13.42
CA GLU A 106 1.95 -6.19 -13.62
C GLU A 106 2.26 -7.39 -14.51
N TRP A 107 1.98 -8.60 -14.03
CA TRP A 107 2.09 -9.83 -14.81
C TRP A 107 0.86 -10.02 -15.69
N HIS A 108 1.06 -10.53 -16.89
CA HIS A 108 -0.07 -10.86 -17.76
C HIS A 108 -0.85 -12.07 -17.19
N PRO A 109 -2.18 -12.00 -17.07
CA PRO A 109 -2.98 -13.03 -16.38
C PRO A 109 -2.93 -14.40 -17.07
N THR A 110 -2.82 -14.42 -18.40
CA THR A 110 -2.82 -15.65 -19.21
C THR A 110 -1.46 -15.97 -19.85
N HIS A 111 -0.48 -15.05 -19.76
CA HIS A 111 0.84 -15.20 -20.37
C HIS A 111 1.92 -15.07 -19.29
N PRO A 112 2.31 -16.17 -18.61
CA PRO A 112 3.14 -16.13 -17.41
C PRO A 112 4.55 -15.56 -17.64
N SER A 113 5.00 -15.51 -18.89
CA SER A 113 6.27 -14.92 -19.31
C SER A 113 6.18 -13.43 -19.61
N THR A 114 5.00 -12.83 -19.64
CA THR A 114 4.81 -11.43 -20.05
C THR A 114 4.60 -10.53 -18.84
N LEU A 115 5.36 -9.43 -18.79
CA LEU A 115 5.35 -8.46 -17.69
C LEU A 115 5.28 -7.04 -18.25
N ALA A 116 4.32 -6.25 -17.77
CA ALA A 116 4.27 -4.80 -18.00
C ALA A 116 4.97 -4.07 -16.84
N ILE A 117 5.79 -3.08 -17.20
CA ILE A 117 6.55 -2.26 -16.26
C ILE A 117 6.27 -0.80 -16.59
N ALA A 118 5.87 -0.01 -15.59
CA ALA A 118 5.61 1.41 -15.77
C ALA A 118 6.58 2.29 -14.97
N SER A 119 6.80 3.52 -15.45
CA SER A 119 7.80 4.43 -14.90
C SER A 119 7.24 5.78 -14.44
N LYS A 120 8.01 6.45 -13.56
CA LYS A 120 7.77 7.85 -13.18
C LYS A 120 7.86 8.82 -14.37
N GLY A 121 8.52 8.44 -15.47
CA GLY A 121 8.69 9.27 -16.67
C GLY A 121 7.49 9.31 -17.62
N GLY A 122 6.49 8.44 -17.41
CA GLY A 122 5.38 8.23 -18.35
C GLY A 122 5.61 7.10 -19.34
N ASN A 123 6.68 6.33 -19.16
CA ASN A 123 7.02 5.20 -20.02
C ASN A 123 6.38 3.92 -19.50
N ILE A 124 5.98 3.08 -20.44
CA ILE A 124 5.55 1.71 -20.21
C ILE A 124 6.37 0.83 -21.13
N VAL A 125 6.86 -0.27 -20.57
CA VAL A 125 7.59 -1.31 -21.29
C VAL A 125 6.84 -2.60 -21.10
N LEU A 126 6.61 -3.31 -22.20
CA LEU A 126 6.18 -4.70 -22.17
C LEU A 126 7.42 -5.57 -22.36
N THR A 127 7.66 -6.47 -21.42
CA THR A 127 8.78 -7.40 -21.47
C THR A 127 8.30 -8.83 -21.53
N TYR A 128 9.09 -9.66 -22.19
CA TYR A 128 9.02 -11.11 -22.16
C TYR A 128 10.18 -11.67 -21.34
N TYR A 129 9.87 -12.63 -20.48
CA TYR A 129 10.77 -13.37 -19.61
C TYR A 129 10.75 -14.85 -19.98
N GLU A 130 11.91 -15.41 -20.24
CA GLU A 130 12.07 -16.85 -20.45
C GLU A 130 13.40 -17.33 -19.86
N THR A 131 13.42 -18.57 -19.36
CA THR A 131 14.64 -19.21 -18.87
C THR A 131 14.90 -20.47 -19.67
N LEU A 132 15.96 -20.46 -20.47
CA LEU A 132 16.42 -21.61 -21.25
C LEU A 132 17.83 -21.96 -20.82
N ASN A 133 18.10 -23.25 -20.51
CA ASN A 133 19.44 -23.75 -20.18
C ASN A 133 20.19 -22.91 -19.13
N ASN A 134 19.54 -22.58 -18.00
CA ASN A 134 20.06 -21.70 -16.94
C ASN A 134 20.44 -20.28 -17.39
N THR A 135 19.94 -19.84 -18.55
CA THR A 135 20.09 -18.46 -19.05
C THR A 135 18.71 -17.82 -19.13
N THR A 136 18.45 -16.86 -18.25
CA THR A 136 17.24 -16.03 -18.37
C THR A 136 17.47 -14.88 -19.33
N ILE A 137 16.52 -14.71 -20.25
CA ILE A 137 16.40 -13.57 -21.14
C ILE A 137 15.25 -12.69 -20.63
N ILE A 138 15.51 -11.39 -20.54
CA ILE A 138 14.46 -10.38 -20.38
C ILE A 138 14.54 -9.51 -21.61
N GLN A 139 13.58 -9.66 -22.51
CA GLN A 139 13.53 -8.91 -23.75
C GLN A 139 12.38 -7.92 -23.71
N GLY A 140 12.68 -6.65 -23.98
CA GLY A 140 11.63 -5.65 -24.22
C GLY A 140 10.95 -5.95 -25.55
N ILE A 141 9.64 -6.20 -25.52
CA ILE A 141 8.80 -6.29 -26.71
C ILE A 141 8.68 -4.88 -27.32
N TRP A 142 8.39 -3.89 -26.48
CA TRP A 142 8.37 -2.47 -26.86
C TRP A 142 8.59 -1.56 -25.63
N ASN A 143 8.99 -0.31 -25.88
CA ASN A 143 9.16 0.74 -24.89
C ASN A 143 8.58 2.05 -25.43
N HIS A 144 7.47 2.50 -24.87
CA HIS A 144 6.81 3.71 -25.34
C HIS A 144 6.51 4.67 -24.18
N ARG A 145 6.67 5.97 -24.44
CA ARG A 145 6.21 7.02 -23.55
C ARG A 145 4.73 7.29 -23.80
N LEU A 146 3.88 6.55 -23.11
CA LEU A 146 2.42 6.56 -23.30
C LEU A 146 1.71 7.69 -22.54
N HIS A 147 2.29 8.17 -21.44
CA HIS A 147 1.75 9.26 -20.62
C HIS A 147 2.67 10.48 -20.55
N LYS A 148 2.09 11.65 -20.23
CA LYS A 148 2.84 12.92 -20.11
C LYS A 148 3.56 13.03 -18.77
N ALA A 149 3.16 12.25 -17.77
CA ALA A 149 3.73 12.25 -16.43
C ALA A 149 3.80 10.82 -15.86
N LYS A 150 4.11 10.70 -14.56
CA LYS A 150 4.22 9.42 -13.84
C LYS A 150 2.99 8.54 -14.08
N VAL A 151 3.23 7.33 -14.59
CA VAL A 151 2.24 6.25 -14.57
C VAL A 151 2.13 5.71 -13.16
N THR A 152 0.94 5.75 -12.58
CA THR A 152 0.65 5.32 -11.20
C THR A 152 0.21 3.88 -11.12
N HIS A 153 -0.41 3.37 -12.19
CA HIS A 153 -0.94 2.01 -12.28
C HIS A 153 -1.01 1.55 -13.74
N ALA A 154 -0.81 0.26 -13.97
CA ALA A 154 -1.01 -0.40 -15.25
C ALA A 154 -1.59 -1.79 -14.96
N GLU A 155 -2.61 -2.21 -15.69
CA GLU A 155 -3.32 -3.46 -15.43
C GLU A 155 -3.81 -4.11 -16.71
N PHE A 156 -3.56 -5.41 -16.88
CA PHE A 156 -4.15 -6.18 -17.96
C PHE A 156 -5.58 -6.55 -17.61
N ASN A 157 -6.46 -6.57 -18.61
CA ASN A 157 -7.79 -7.09 -18.41
C ASN A 157 -7.75 -8.61 -18.17
N PRO A 158 -8.36 -9.13 -17.09
CA PRO A 158 -8.31 -10.56 -16.76
C PRO A 158 -9.05 -11.45 -17.78
N CYS A 159 -9.99 -10.88 -18.54
CA CYS A 159 -10.81 -11.59 -19.52
C CYS A 159 -10.43 -11.25 -20.97
N CYS A 160 -9.46 -10.36 -21.19
CA CYS A 160 -9.10 -9.86 -22.52
C CYS A 160 -7.60 -9.58 -22.64
N ASP A 161 -6.85 -10.54 -23.17
CA ASP A 161 -5.38 -10.53 -23.22
C ASP A 161 -4.77 -9.27 -23.84
N TRP A 162 -5.40 -8.71 -24.87
CA TRP A 162 -4.85 -7.56 -25.59
C TRP A 162 -5.17 -6.22 -24.93
N LEU A 163 -6.04 -6.16 -23.92
CA LEU A 163 -6.51 -4.91 -23.34
C LEU A 163 -5.70 -4.55 -22.10
N LEU A 164 -5.05 -3.38 -22.13
CA LEU A 164 -4.29 -2.81 -21.02
C LEU A 164 -4.91 -1.48 -20.57
N ALA A 165 -5.12 -1.29 -19.28
CA ALA A 165 -5.49 -0.02 -18.67
C ALA A 165 -4.27 0.64 -18.00
N THR A 166 -4.15 1.96 -18.10
CA THR A 166 -3.05 2.71 -17.48
C THR A 166 -3.59 3.99 -16.84
N ALA A 167 -3.16 4.26 -15.60
CA ALA A 167 -3.52 5.47 -14.86
C ALA A 167 -2.27 6.34 -14.63
N SER A 168 -2.46 7.65 -14.59
CA SER A 168 -1.34 8.58 -14.52
C SER A 168 -1.67 9.85 -13.73
N VAL A 169 -0.61 10.49 -13.23
CA VAL A 169 -0.71 11.82 -12.63
C VAL A 169 -0.88 12.94 -13.66
N ASP A 170 -0.96 12.62 -14.96
CA ASP A 170 -1.35 13.56 -16.01
C ASP A 170 -2.87 13.74 -16.16
N HIS A 171 -3.63 13.27 -15.16
CA HIS A 171 -5.09 13.38 -15.07
C HIS A 171 -5.83 12.52 -16.10
N THR A 172 -5.19 11.49 -16.64
CA THR A 172 -5.82 10.59 -17.61
C THR A 172 -5.70 9.13 -17.20
N VAL A 173 -6.75 8.39 -17.52
CA VAL A 173 -6.71 6.92 -17.65
C VAL A 173 -6.83 6.58 -19.12
N LYS A 174 -6.03 5.64 -19.60
CA LYS A 174 -6.05 5.21 -21.01
C LYS A 174 -6.22 3.72 -21.13
N LEU A 175 -6.95 3.31 -22.17
CA LEU A 175 -7.05 1.92 -22.61
C LEU A 175 -6.24 1.73 -23.88
N TRP A 176 -5.53 0.61 -23.96
CA TRP A 176 -4.63 0.28 -25.07
C TRP A 176 -4.93 -1.10 -25.61
N ASP A 177 -4.88 -1.22 -26.94
CA ASP A 177 -4.79 -2.51 -27.60
C ASP A 177 -3.32 -2.86 -27.80
N LEU A 178 -2.81 -3.83 -27.04
CA LEU A 178 -1.43 -4.30 -27.09
C LEU A 178 -0.98 -4.73 -28.49
N ARG A 179 -1.91 -5.15 -29.36
CA ARG A 179 -1.61 -5.61 -30.73
C ARG A 179 -1.32 -4.44 -31.67
N SER A 180 -1.72 -3.22 -31.30
CA SER A 180 -1.63 -2.03 -32.16
C SER A 180 -0.96 -0.83 -31.49
N ILE A 181 -0.21 -1.02 -30.41
CA ILE A 181 0.56 0.06 -29.78
C ILE A 181 1.75 0.41 -30.67
N LYS A 182 1.77 1.65 -31.17
CA LYS A 182 2.91 2.20 -31.93
C LYS A 182 3.51 3.43 -31.24
N ASP A 183 2.66 4.25 -30.62
CA ASP A 183 3.06 5.48 -29.95
C ASP A 183 2.01 5.94 -28.91
N LYS A 184 2.23 7.14 -28.36
CA LYS A 184 1.38 7.79 -27.36
C LYS A 184 -0.05 8.14 -27.82
N THR A 185 -0.33 8.07 -29.11
CA THR A 185 -1.65 8.36 -29.72
C THR A 185 -2.43 7.08 -30.03
N SER A 186 -1.81 5.91 -29.88
CA SER A 186 -2.40 4.59 -30.16
C SER A 186 -3.36 4.08 -29.07
N PHE A 187 -3.93 4.96 -28.24
CA PHE A 187 -4.90 4.56 -27.22
C PHE A 187 -6.27 4.32 -27.87
N LEU A 188 -7.01 3.34 -27.36
CA LEU A 188 -8.39 3.08 -27.76
C LEU A 188 -9.35 4.12 -27.17
N HIS A 189 -9.17 4.41 -25.88
CA HIS A 189 -9.98 5.36 -25.14
C HIS A 189 -9.11 6.16 -24.18
N GLU A 190 -9.44 7.44 -24.03
CA GLU A 190 -8.87 8.34 -23.03
C GLU A 190 -10.01 8.82 -22.13
N MET A 191 -9.83 8.60 -20.82
CA MET A 191 -10.78 8.96 -19.77
C MET A 191 -10.17 10.10 -18.95
N PRO A 192 -10.60 11.35 -19.17
CA PRO A 192 -10.07 12.51 -18.45
C PRO A 192 -10.64 12.59 -17.02
N HIS A 193 -9.79 12.95 -16.06
CA HIS A 193 -10.13 13.19 -14.67
C HIS A 193 -9.83 14.64 -14.28
N GLU A 194 -10.49 15.14 -13.24
CA GLU A 194 -10.21 16.49 -12.72
C GLU A 194 -8.85 16.56 -12.02
N LYS A 195 -8.42 15.43 -11.43
CA LYS A 195 -7.17 15.31 -10.66
C LYS A 195 -6.34 14.14 -11.14
N ALA A 196 -5.08 14.12 -10.71
CA ALA A 196 -4.16 13.01 -10.91
C ALA A 196 -4.78 11.68 -10.44
N VAL A 197 -4.56 10.60 -11.18
CA VAL A 197 -5.21 9.31 -10.92
C VAL A 197 -4.25 8.36 -10.22
N ASN A 198 -4.69 7.69 -9.15
CA ASN A 198 -3.88 6.77 -8.35
C ASN A 198 -3.93 5.32 -8.85
N SER A 199 -5.08 4.88 -9.36
CA SER A 199 -5.31 3.51 -9.81
C SER A 199 -6.42 3.39 -10.84
N ALA A 200 -6.38 2.32 -11.62
CA ALA A 200 -7.41 1.90 -12.57
C ALA A 200 -7.49 0.36 -12.57
N TYR A 201 -8.42 -0.21 -11.80
CA TYR A 201 -8.58 -1.67 -11.61
C TYR A 201 -9.72 -2.23 -12.45
N PHE A 202 -9.48 -3.30 -13.20
CA PHE A 202 -10.55 -4.03 -13.89
C PHE A 202 -11.40 -4.79 -12.88
N SER A 203 -12.69 -4.94 -13.18
CA SER A 203 -13.58 -5.84 -12.45
C SER A 203 -13.01 -7.27 -12.51
N PRO A 204 -12.76 -7.93 -11.37
CA PRO A 204 -12.16 -9.26 -11.36
C PRO A 204 -13.13 -10.35 -11.86
N VAL A 205 -14.43 -10.10 -11.83
CA VAL A 205 -15.46 -11.08 -12.16
C VAL A 205 -15.60 -11.28 -13.67
N ASP A 206 -15.59 -10.18 -14.42
CA ASP A 206 -15.95 -10.17 -15.85
C ASP A 206 -15.05 -9.27 -16.71
N GLY A 207 -14.12 -8.51 -16.11
CA GLY A 207 -13.30 -7.54 -16.82
C GLY A 207 -14.08 -6.42 -17.51
N SER A 208 -15.40 -6.30 -17.28
CA SER A 208 -16.28 -5.44 -18.08
C SER A 208 -16.33 -4.00 -17.57
N LYS A 209 -15.82 -3.75 -16.36
CA LYS A 209 -15.77 -2.44 -15.71
C LYS A 209 -14.36 -2.06 -15.32
N LEU A 210 -14.14 -0.76 -15.19
CA LEU A 210 -12.88 -0.18 -14.71
C LEU A 210 -13.16 0.78 -13.54
N LEU A 211 -12.52 0.51 -12.40
CA LEU A 211 -12.59 1.31 -11.19
C LEU A 211 -11.39 2.23 -11.11
N THR A 212 -11.64 3.52 -11.00
CA THR A 212 -10.61 4.55 -10.92
C THR A 212 -10.72 5.32 -9.62
N THR A 213 -9.58 5.76 -9.09
CA THR A 213 -9.49 6.56 -7.86
C THR A 213 -8.57 7.73 -8.15
N ASP A 214 -9.07 8.95 -7.99
CA ASP A 214 -8.27 10.16 -8.19
C ASP A 214 -7.47 10.52 -6.92
N GLN A 215 -6.90 11.73 -6.91
CA GLN A 215 -6.09 12.25 -5.81
C GLN A 215 -6.85 13.27 -4.95
N TYR A 216 -8.18 13.29 -5.01
CA TYR A 216 -8.99 14.25 -4.28
C TYR A 216 -10.26 13.63 -3.70
N ASP A 217 -11.31 13.48 -4.50
CA ASP A 217 -12.62 13.07 -4.01
C ASP A 217 -13.45 12.23 -4.98
N GLU A 218 -12.92 11.82 -6.13
CA GLU A 218 -13.68 11.06 -7.12
C GLU A 218 -13.21 9.61 -7.26
N ILE A 219 -14.14 8.69 -6.96
CA ILE A 219 -14.06 7.29 -7.38
C ILE A 219 -14.99 7.14 -8.58
N ARG A 220 -14.48 6.75 -9.75
CA ARG A 220 -15.31 6.54 -10.95
C ARG A 220 -15.32 5.09 -11.39
N VAL A 221 -16.49 4.64 -11.84
CA VAL A 221 -16.70 3.33 -12.48
C VAL A 221 -17.02 3.57 -13.94
N TYR A 222 -16.21 3.02 -14.83
CA TYR A 222 -16.44 2.98 -16.27
C TYR A 222 -16.90 1.57 -16.69
N CYS A 223 -17.56 1.49 -17.84
CA CYS A 223 -18.14 0.24 -18.35
C CYS A 223 -17.75 0.01 -19.81
N SER A 224 -17.56 -1.25 -20.17
CA SER A 224 -17.23 -1.69 -21.52
C SER A 224 -18.27 -1.36 -22.58
N SER A 225 -19.53 -1.15 -22.17
CA SER A 225 -20.58 -0.65 -23.06
C SER A 225 -20.29 0.75 -23.59
N ASP A 226 -19.64 1.61 -22.80
CA ASP A 226 -19.28 2.97 -23.18
C ASP A 226 -18.12 3.47 -22.30
N TRP A 227 -16.88 3.33 -22.79
CA TRP A 227 -15.67 3.82 -22.10
C TRP A 227 -15.52 5.35 -22.16
N SER A 228 -16.30 6.05 -22.98
CA SER A 228 -16.12 7.51 -23.19
C SER A 228 -16.57 8.33 -22.00
N LYS A 229 -17.41 7.76 -21.12
CA LYS A 229 -17.96 8.42 -19.94
C LYS A 229 -18.04 7.48 -18.75
N PRO A 230 -17.96 7.99 -17.51
CA PRO A 230 -18.16 7.17 -16.34
C PRO A 230 -19.62 6.70 -16.27
N GLN A 231 -19.83 5.40 -16.00
CA GLN A 231 -21.14 4.88 -15.63
C GLN A 231 -21.56 5.44 -14.27
N LYS A 232 -20.61 5.56 -13.34
CA LYS A 232 -20.84 6.14 -12.01
C LYS A 232 -19.68 7.00 -11.56
N VAL A 233 -20.00 8.11 -10.91
CA VAL A 233 -19.06 8.93 -10.13
C VAL A 233 -19.53 8.91 -8.69
N ILE A 234 -18.64 8.53 -7.78
CA ILE A 234 -18.86 8.46 -6.33
C ILE A 234 -18.00 9.54 -5.70
N SER A 235 -18.64 10.54 -5.10
CA SER A 235 -17.98 11.57 -4.30
C SER A 235 -17.59 10.96 -2.95
N HIS A 236 -16.30 10.83 -2.69
CA HIS A 236 -15.76 10.19 -1.50
C HIS A 236 -14.43 10.88 -1.13
N PRO A 237 -14.21 11.41 0.07
CA PRO A 237 -13.01 12.20 0.35
C PRO A 237 -11.77 11.30 0.54
N HIS A 238 -10.77 11.44 -0.33
CA HIS A 238 -9.54 10.63 -0.32
C HIS A 238 -8.31 11.39 -0.84
N ARG A 239 -8.18 12.66 -0.44
CA ARG A 239 -7.17 13.58 -0.99
C ARG A 239 -5.73 13.13 -0.81
N GLN A 240 -4.89 13.51 -1.77
CA GLN A 240 -3.45 13.27 -1.72
C GLN A 240 -2.79 14.06 -0.58
N PHE A 241 -1.78 13.45 0.05
CA PHE A 241 -0.88 14.10 1.00
C PHE A 241 0.53 13.53 0.89
N GLN A 242 1.58 14.34 1.04
CA GLN A 242 2.97 13.96 0.72
C GLN A 242 3.49 12.75 1.52
N HIS A 243 3.06 12.64 2.78
CA HIS A 243 3.49 11.58 3.70
C HIS A 243 2.42 10.50 3.91
N LEU A 244 1.36 10.51 3.10
CA LEU A 244 0.31 9.51 3.13
C LEU A 244 0.44 8.61 1.89
N THR A 245 0.34 7.30 2.09
CA THR A 245 0.20 6.36 0.98
C THR A 245 -1.05 6.74 0.18
N PRO A 246 -0.97 6.91 -1.14
CA PRO A 246 -2.14 7.29 -1.93
C PRO A 246 -3.27 6.27 -1.77
N ILE A 247 -4.47 6.76 -1.47
CA ILE A 247 -5.66 5.92 -1.34
C ILE A 247 -6.02 5.35 -2.71
N LYS A 248 -6.35 4.06 -2.73
CA LYS A 248 -6.76 3.32 -3.92
C LYS A 248 -8.01 2.53 -3.59
N ALA A 249 -9.10 2.78 -4.30
CA ALA A 249 -10.29 1.95 -4.22
C ALA A 249 -10.05 0.62 -4.94
N THR A 250 -10.59 -0.47 -4.42
CA THR A 250 -10.41 -1.81 -5.00
C THR A 250 -11.72 -2.59 -5.06
N TRP A 251 -11.80 -3.54 -5.98
CA TRP A 251 -12.94 -4.44 -6.10
C TRP A 251 -12.89 -5.56 -5.06
N HIS A 252 -14.07 -6.00 -4.63
CA HIS A 252 -14.26 -7.32 -4.04
C HIS A 252 -14.07 -8.40 -5.13
N PRO A 253 -13.42 -9.54 -4.85
CA PRO A 253 -13.07 -10.54 -5.88
C PRO A 253 -14.28 -11.22 -6.53
N MET A 254 -15.40 -11.37 -5.80
CA MET A 254 -16.58 -12.12 -6.26
C MET A 254 -17.82 -11.26 -6.51
N TYR A 255 -17.83 -10.02 -6.03
CA TYR A 255 -19.01 -9.17 -6.02
C TYR A 255 -18.65 -7.81 -6.57
N ASP A 256 -19.64 -7.14 -7.15
CA ASP A 256 -19.55 -5.77 -7.65
C ASP A 256 -19.59 -4.77 -6.49
N LEU A 257 -18.65 -4.92 -5.55
CA LEU A 257 -18.48 -4.09 -4.37
C LEU A 257 -17.10 -3.41 -4.45
N ILE A 258 -17.08 -2.16 -4.02
CA ILE A 258 -15.89 -1.31 -4.02
C ILE A 258 -15.52 -1.01 -2.58
N VAL A 259 -14.25 -1.14 -2.22
CA VAL A 259 -13.74 -0.74 -0.91
C VAL A 259 -12.74 0.39 -1.05
N ALA A 260 -12.88 1.43 -0.23
CA ALA A 260 -11.96 2.57 -0.19
C ALA A 260 -11.83 3.09 1.24
N GLY A 261 -10.65 3.62 1.60
CA GLY A 261 -10.47 4.25 2.91
C GLY A 261 -10.72 5.74 2.85
N ARG A 262 -11.42 6.28 3.83
CA ARG A 262 -11.83 7.67 3.89
C ARG A 262 -10.71 8.54 4.47
N TYR A 263 -10.43 9.66 3.82
CA TYR A 263 -9.64 10.75 4.38
C TYR A 263 -10.51 12.00 4.51
N PRO A 264 -11.18 12.17 5.66
CA PRO A 264 -12.04 13.32 5.92
C PRO A 264 -11.29 14.65 5.74
N ASP A 265 -11.90 15.58 5.02
CA ASP A 265 -11.46 16.97 5.04
C ASP A 265 -12.23 17.71 6.13
N GLN A 266 -11.58 17.94 7.28
CA GLN A 266 -12.16 18.67 8.41
C GLN A 266 -12.63 20.08 8.05
N ARG A 267 -12.18 20.65 6.93
CA ARG A 267 -12.62 21.97 6.44
C ARG A 267 -13.96 21.91 5.73
N VAL A 268 -14.28 20.76 5.13
CA VAL A 268 -15.48 20.56 4.30
C VAL A 268 -16.55 19.80 5.08
N CYS A 269 -16.15 18.72 5.76
CA CYS A 269 -17.03 17.85 6.54
C CYS A 269 -16.43 17.65 7.96
N PRO A 270 -16.63 18.62 8.87
CA PRO A 270 -16.15 18.49 10.24
C PRO A 270 -16.86 17.32 10.95
N GLY A 271 -16.11 16.52 11.70
CA GLY A 271 -16.65 15.40 12.47
C GLY A 271 -16.82 14.07 11.71
N GLU A 272 -16.46 14.00 10.43
CA GLU A 272 -16.41 12.71 9.73
C GLU A 272 -15.28 11.81 10.26
N SER A 273 -15.62 10.53 10.46
CA SER A 273 -14.69 9.49 10.93
C SER A 273 -13.81 8.94 9.81
N ARG A 274 -12.63 8.42 10.19
CA ARG A 274 -11.69 7.75 9.28
C ARG A 274 -12.12 6.29 9.09
N THR A 275 -13.11 6.08 8.25
CA THR A 275 -13.72 4.78 8.00
C THR A 275 -13.11 4.07 6.79
N ILE A 276 -13.34 2.76 6.70
CA ILE A 276 -13.29 2.03 5.44
C ILE A 276 -14.71 1.99 4.90
N ASP A 277 -14.92 2.54 3.71
CA ASP A 277 -16.22 2.62 3.07
C ASP A 277 -16.36 1.53 2.01
N ILE A 278 -17.49 0.82 2.05
CA ILE A 278 -17.86 -0.20 1.07
C ILE A 278 -19.06 0.30 0.28
N PHE A 279 -18.90 0.42 -1.04
CA PHE A 279 -19.93 0.86 -1.97
C PHE A 279 -20.40 -0.29 -2.86
N ASP A 280 -21.65 -0.19 -3.30
CA ASP A 280 -22.17 -1.00 -4.41
C ASP A 280 -21.69 -0.42 -5.75
N GLY A 281 -20.96 -1.21 -6.54
CA GLY A 281 -20.38 -0.81 -7.81
C GLY A 281 -21.38 -0.59 -8.95
N LYS A 282 -22.63 -1.03 -8.81
CA LYS A 282 -23.71 -0.74 -9.78
C LYS A 282 -24.39 0.59 -9.48
N THR A 283 -24.77 0.80 -8.22
CA THR A 283 -25.57 1.96 -7.81
C THR A 283 -24.70 3.14 -7.37
N GLY A 284 -23.47 2.87 -6.92
CA GLY A 284 -22.59 3.80 -6.21
C GLY A 284 -23.07 4.13 -4.80
N ALA A 285 -24.04 3.39 -4.26
CA ALA A 285 -24.55 3.63 -2.91
C ALA A 285 -23.57 3.08 -1.87
N LEU A 286 -23.35 3.84 -0.79
CA LEU A 286 -22.63 3.38 0.39
C LEU A 286 -23.44 2.26 1.07
N LYS A 287 -22.80 1.12 1.33
CA LYS A 287 -23.44 -0.06 1.95
C LYS A 287 -22.99 -0.25 3.39
N TYR A 288 -21.69 -0.17 3.63
CA TYR A 288 -21.10 -0.39 4.95
C TYR A 288 -19.97 0.60 5.20
N GLN A 289 -19.76 0.92 6.47
CA GLN A 289 -18.60 1.64 6.96
C GLN A 289 -17.98 0.83 8.09
N LEU A 290 -16.70 0.50 7.96
CA LEU A 290 -15.93 -0.16 9.01
C LEU A 290 -15.12 0.89 9.76
N HIS A 291 -15.16 0.79 11.09
CA HIS A 291 -14.43 1.65 12.00
C HIS A 291 -14.12 0.89 13.27
N ASP A 292 -12.87 0.98 13.74
CA ASP A 292 -12.45 0.44 15.02
C ASP A 292 -11.70 1.52 15.80
N PRO A 293 -12.05 1.79 17.08
CA PRO A 293 -11.37 2.79 17.91
C PRO A 293 -9.86 2.54 18.07
N ASN A 294 -9.41 1.29 17.98
CA ASN A 294 -8.00 0.91 18.06
C ASN A 294 -7.25 1.16 16.74
N ALA A 295 -7.97 1.51 15.67
CA ALA A 295 -7.42 1.88 14.36
C ALA A 295 -7.74 3.35 13.99
N PRO A 296 -7.22 4.35 14.71
CA PRO A 296 -7.60 5.76 14.53
C PRO A 296 -6.94 6.44 13.31
N GLY A 297 -6.07 5.75 12.58
CA GLY A 297 -5.30 6.30 11.46
C GLY A 297 -6.11 6.40 10.16
N ILE A 298 -5.50 6.99 9.12
CA ILE A 298 -6.08 6.97 7.77
C ILE A 298 -5.69 5.65 7.11
N ILE A 299 -6.70 4.88 6.71
CA ILE A 299 -6.52 3.54 6.17
C ILE A 299 -6.38 3.66 4.65
N SER A 300 -5.15 3.62 4.15
CA SER A 300 -4.87 4.01 2.76
C SER A 300 -5.11 2.89 1.75
N LEU A 301 -4.80 1.66 2.13
CA LEU A 301 -4.89 0.48 1.26
C LEU A 301 -5.91 -0.47 1.86
N ASN A 302 -6.83 -0.98 1.03
CA ASN A 302 -7.85 -1.96 1.42
C ASN A 302 -7.99 -2.97 0.29
N LYS A 303 -7.82 -4.26 0.59
CA LYS A 303 -7.92 -5.36 -0.39
C LYS A 303 -8.57 -6.56 0.29
N PHE A 304 -9.62 -7.08 -0.33
CA PHE A 304 -10.21 -8.36 0.08
C PHE A 304 -9.26 -9.52 -0.23
N SER A 305 -9.32 -10.56 0.59
CA SER A 305 -8.73 -11.88 0.30
C SER A 305 -9.29 -12.39 -1.03
N PRO A 306 -8.61 -13.29 -1.74
CA PRO A 306 -9.17 -13.92 -2.95
C PRO A 306 -10.52 -14.63 -2.71
N MET A 307 -10.78 -15.08 -1.47
CA MET A 307 -12.05 -15.70 -1.08
C MET A 307 -13.15 -14.68 -0.75
N GLY A 308 -12.80 -13.40 -0.55
CA GLY A 308 -13.76 -12.31 -0.27
C GLY A 308 -14.26 -12.22 1.16
N ASP A 309 -13.77 -13.07 2.06
CA ASP A 309 -14.23 -13.21 3.45
C ASP A 309 -13.41 -12.40 4.46
N VAL A 310 -12.19 -12.03 4.11
CA VAL A 310 -11.25 -11.29 4.96
C VAL A 310 -10.80 -10.02 4.23
N LEU A 311 -10.77 -8.90 4.94
CA LEU A 311 -10.23 -7.64 4.41
C LEU A 311 -8.85 -7.37 5.03
N GLY A 312 -7.83 -7.24 4.20
CA GLY A 312 -6.51 -6.74 4.60
C GLY A 312 -6.42 -5.23 4.38
N SER A 313 -5.98 -4.48 5.39
CA SER A 313 -5.84 -3.03 5.29
C SER A 313 -4.48 -2.52 5.74
N GLY A 314 -3.98 -1.48 5.07
CA GLY A 314 -2.74 -0.79 5.39
C GLY A 314 -3.02 0.61 5.96
N MET A 315 -2.67 0.81 7.22
CA MET A 315 -2.85 2.07 7.96
C MET A 315 -1.49 2.59 8.44
N GLY A 316 -0.86 3.46 7.65
CA GLY A 316 0.50 3.95 7.94
C GLY A 316 1.50 2.80 8.06
N PHE A 317 1.99 2.54 9.27
CA PHE A 317 2.90 1.42 9.57
C PHE A 317 2.19 0.13 9.99
N SER A 318 0.87 0.19 10.22
CA SER A 318 0.08 -0.93 10.74
C SER A 318 -0.59 -1.71 9.62
N ILE A 319 -0.68 -3.02 9.79
CA ILE A 319 -1.49 -3.93 8.98
C ILE A 319 -2.70 -4.31 9.83
N LEU A 320 -3.90 -4.15 9.28
CA LEU A 320 -5.16 -4.52 9.92
C LEU A 320 -5.76 -5.69 9.15
N ILE A 321 -6.26 -6.69 9.86
CA ILE A 321 -7.01 -7.81 9.29
C ILE A 321 -8.42 -7.75 9.86
N TRP A 322 -9.40 -7.62 8.99
CA TRP A 322 -10.81 -7.64 9.35
C TRP A 322 -11.38 -8.97 8.91
N SER A 323 -11.79 -9.78 9.88
CA SER A 323 -12.52 -11.02 9.64
C SER A 323 -13.86 -10.92 10.34
N ARG A 324 -14.82 -11.69 9.85
CA ARG A 324 -16.01 -12.02 10.62
C ARG A 324 -15.60 -13.13 11.59
N GLU A 325 -15.25 -12.79 12.83
CA GLU A 325 -15.12 -13.83 13.85
C GLU A 325 -16.50 -14.42 14.13
N ASP A 326 -16.61 -15.74 14.08
CA ASP A 326 -17.72 -16.42 14.72
C ASP A 326 -17.58 -16.17 16.23
N GLU A 327 -18.57 -15.52 16.86
CA GLU A 327 -18.61 -15.21 18.30
C GLU A 327 -18.19 -16.41 19.19
N LYS A 328 -18.39 -17.64 18.68
CA LYS A 328 -18.05 -18.90 19.35
C LYS A 328 -16.55 -19.17 19.52
N ILE A 329 -15.66 -18.53 18.75
CA ILE A 329 -14.22 -18.77 18.85
C ILE A 329 -13.62 -17.92 19.98
N VAL A 330 -14.11 -16.68 20.16
CA VAL A 330 -13.69 -15.78 21.24
C VAL A 330 -14.07 -16.37 22.60
N ASP A 331 -15.30 -16.85 22.76
CA ASP A 331 -15.73 -17.53 23.99
C ASP A 331 -14.89 -18.78 24.28
N LYS A 332 -14.48 -19.52 23.25
CA LYS A 332 -13.65 -20.73 23.43
C LYS A 332 -12.21 -20.43 23.81
N GLU A 333 -11.57 -19.43 23.20
CA GLU A 333 -10.22 -19.02 23.58
C GLU A 333 -10.24 -18.36 24.97
N GLN A 334 -11.27 -17.56 25.28
CA GLN A 334 -11.43 -16.94 26.60
C GLN A 334 -11.73 -17.98 27.69
N ASP A 335 -12.59 -18.97 27.44
CA ASP A 335 -12.84 -20.11 28.34
C ASP A 335 -11.58 -20.98 28.52
N ARG A 336 -10.82 -21.17 27.45
CA ARG A 336 -9.55 -21.93 27.49
C ARG A 336 -8.52 -21.20 28.35
N LEU A 337 -8.33 -19.90 28.16
CA LEU A 337 -7.41 -19.09 28.96
C LEU A 337 -7.85 -19.03 30.44
N MET A 338 -9.16 -18.98 30.71
CA MET A 338 -9.70 -19.03 32.08
C MET A 338 -9.50 -20.39 32.75
N ARG A 339 -9.55 -21.50 31.99
CA ARG A 339 -9.21 -22.84 32.49
C ARG A 339 -7.72 -23.00 32.77
N GLU A 340 -6.87 -22.51 31.87
CA GLU A 340 -5.41 -22.56 32.04
C GLU A 340 -4.96 -21.75 33.28
N MET A 341 -5.58 -20.60 33.57
CA MET A 341 -5.36 -19.86 34.82
C MET A 341 -5.93 -20.55 36.07
N GLY A 342 -7.04 -21.29 35.94
CA GLY A 342 -7.64 -22.04 37.05
C GLY A 342 -6.81 -23.26 37.48
N GLU A 343 -6.12 -23.90 36.54
CA GLU A 343 -5.25 -25.04 36.79
C GLU A 343 -3.91 -24.62 37.44
N GLU A 344 -3.35 -23.45 37.09
CA GLU A 344 -2.14 -22.91 37.73
C GLU A 344 -2.36 -22.54 39.21
N ILE A 345 -3.58 -22.13 39.59
CA ILE A 345 -3.93 -21.86 40.99
C ILE A 345 -4.17 -23.17 41.77
N GLY A 346 -4.49 -24.27 41.08
CA GLY A 346 -4.78 -25.58 41.68
C GLY A 346 -3.57 -26.47 41.99
N SER A 347 -2.38 -26.19 41.44
CA SER A 347 -1.19 -27.06 41.60
C SER A 347 -0.14 -26.56 42.60
N GLY A 348 -0.42 -25.51 43.38
CA GLY A 348 0.53 -24.93 44.32
C GLY A 348 -0.03 -24.81 45.74
N THR A 349 -0.02 -25.90 46.52
CA THR A 349 0.33 -25.93 47.97
C THR A 349 -0.10 -27.25 48.62
N SER A 350 0.80 -28.24 48.62
CA SER A 350 0.76 -29.34 49.59
C SER A 350 1.86 -29.12 50.63
N GLY A 351 1.44 -28.72 51.83
CA GLY A 351 2.10 -29.04 53.10
C GLY A 351 3.15 -28.07 53.61
N VAL A 352 2.83 -27.37 54.72
CA VAL A 352 3.49 -27.58 56.02
C VAL A 352 2.48 -27.23 57.13
N ARG A 353 2.16 -28.22 57.97
CA ARG A 353 1.52 -28.01 59.30
C ARG A 353 2.56 -27.45 60.27
N PRO A 354 2.29 -26.39 61.04
CA PRO A 354 2.94 -26.17 62.31
C PRO A 354 2.11 -26.79 63.45
N GLN A 355 2.74 -27.59 64.31
CA GLN A 355 2.19 -27.98 65.60
C GLN A 355 2.91 -27.23 66.73
N HIS A 356 2.16 -27.03 67.82
CA HIS A 356 2.47 -26.42 69.13
C HIS A 356 2.27 -24.89 69.20
N GLN A 357 1.64 -24.31 70.22
CA GLN A 357 1.26 -24.76 71.56
C GLN A 357 0.10 -23.88 72.08
N THR A 358 -0.70 -24.43 72.99
CA THR A 358 -1.84 -23.78 73.66
C THR A 358 -1.42 -22.70 74.67
N HIS A 359 -2.09 -21.54 74.63
CA HIS A 359 -2.32 -20.69 75.80
C HIS A 359 -3.75 -20.11 75.76
N HIS A 360 -4.53 -20.39 76.80
CA HIS A 360 -5.77 -19.69 77.22
C HIS A 360 -5.41 -18.22 77.58
N CYS A 361 -6.26 -17.17 77.57
CA CYS A 361 -7.70 -17.00 77.91
C CYS A 361 -8.17 -15.55 77.50
N PRO A 362 -9.35 -15.02 77.90
CA PRO A 362 -10.55 -14.80 77.09
C PRO A 362 -10.91 -13.30 76.83
N LEU A 363 -11.82 -13.00 75.89
CA LEU A 363 -12.63 -11.77 75.93
C LEU A 363 -14.03 -12.00 75.33
N GLU A 364 -14.99 -11.32 75.97
CA GLU A 364 -16.43 -11.55 76.03
C GLU A 364 -17.21 -11.20 74.75
N ALA A 365 -18.29 -11.94 74.50
CA ALA A 365 -19.41 -11.50 73.70
C ALA A 365 -20.39 -10.76 74.62
N GLY A 366 -20.57 -9.46 74.38
CA GLY A 366 -21.63 -8.67 75.00
C GLY A 366 -22.93 -8.85 74.22
N ASP A 367 -23.94 -9.39 74.91
CA ASP A 367 -25.34 -9.36 74.51
C ASP A 367 -25.84 -7.92 74.33
N PHE A 368 -26.68 -7.70 73.31
CA PHE A 368 -27.73 -6.69 73.35
C PHE A 368 -29.05 -7.36 72.96
N GLN A 369 -29.87 -7.66 73.98
CA GLN A 369 -31.32 -7.74 73.86
C GLN A 369 -31.92 -6.41 74.34
N ASN A 370 -32.63 -5.73 73.45
CA ASN A 370 -34.06 -5.44 73.58
C ASN A 370 -34.60 -4.82 72.30
#